data_AF-A0A3A5IH96-F1
#
_entry.id   AF-A0A3A5IH96-F1
#
_cell.length_a   1.000
_cell.length_b   1.000
_cell.length_c   1.000
_cell.angle_alpha   90.00
_cell.angle_beta   90.00
_cell.angle_gamma   90.00
#
_symmetry.space_group_name_H-M   'P 1'
#
loop_
_entity.id
_entity.type
_entity.pdbx_description
1 polymer ?
#
loop_
_entity_poly.entity_id
_entity_poly.type
_entity_poly.pdbx_seq_one_letter_code
_entity_poly.pdbx_strand_id
1 'polypeptide(L)' 'MTHKDLPDEEVYLLTKTLFESLDQLQNAHSSAKHIELEKAAEKLPLPLHPGAERYFKEQGVLQ' A
#
# COMPACT_ATOMS: atom_id res chain seq x y z
N MET A 1 7.28 7.11 4.46
CA MET A 1 7.36 8.58 4.40
C MET A 1 7.45 8.95 2.93
N THR A 2 6.32 9.13 2.25
CA THR A 2 6.30 9.73 0.91
C THR A 2 6.28 11.25 1.09
N HIS A 3 6.99 11.98 0.24
CA HIS A 3 6.99 13.45 0.26
C HIS A 3 5.54 13.94 0.10
N LYS A 4 5.10 14.95 0.87
CA LYS A 4 3.75 15.54 0.74
C LYS A 4 3.47 16.19 -0.62
N ASP A 5 4.48 16.24 -1.50
CA ASP A 5 4.39 16.83 -2.83
C ASP A 5 4.10 15.79 -3.92
N LEU A 6 4.01 14.49 -3.57
CA LEU A 6 3.54 13.48 -4.51
C LEU A 6 2.02 13.62 -4.68
N PRO A 7 1.52 13.77 -5.92
CA PRO A 7 0.09 13.82 -6.18
C PRO A 7 -0.62 12.59 -5.62
N ASP A 8 -1.80 12.78 -5.02
CA ASP A 8 -2.59 11.70 -4.43
C ASP A 8 -2.84 10.55 -5.42
N GLU A 9 -3.04 10.89 -6.69
CA GLU A 9 -3.24 9.93 -7.77
C GLU A 9 -2.00 9.06 -8.02
N GLU A 10 -0.81 9.65 -7.99
CA GLU A 10 0.44 8.89 -8.15
C GLU A 10 0.64 7.92 -7.00
N VAL A 11 0.37 8.36 -5.77
CA VAL A 11 0.48 7.49 -4.59
C VAL A 11 -0.57 6.38 -4.61
N TYR A 12 -1.79 6.66 -5.08
CA TYR A 12 -2.82 5.65 -5.28
C TYR A 12 -2.38 4.60 -6.31
N LEU A 13 -1.93 5.05 -7.49
CA LEU A 13 -1.49 4.15 -8.56
C LEU A 13 -0.28 3.32 -8.16
N LEU A 14 0.68 3.91 -7.46
CA LEU A 14 1.84 3.21 -6.91
C LEU A 14 1.41 2.12 -5.93
N THR A 15 0.55 2.48 -4.96
CA THR A 15 0.04 1.55 -3.95
C THR A 15 -0.71 0.40 -4.63
N LYS A 16 -1.61 0.71 -5.55
CA LYS A 16 -2.36 -0.27 -6.33
C LYS A 16 -1.44 -1.23 -7.10
N THR A 17 -0.49 -0.69 -7.86
CA THR A 17 0.43 -1.49 -8.68
C THR A 17 1.26 -2.43 -7.81
N LEU A 18 1.71 -1.96 -6.65
CA LEU A 18 2.48 -2.76 -5.70
C LEU A 18 1.68 -3.97 -5.19
N PHE A 19 0.43 -3.76 -4.76
CA PHE A 19 -0.42 -4.82 -4.22
C PHE A 19 -0.97 -5.75 -5.32
N GLU A 20 -1.29 -5.24 -6.50
CA GLU A 20 -1.70 -6.06 -7.65
C GLU A 20 -0.56 -6.95 -8.16
N SER A 21 0.69 -6.48 -8.07
CA SER A 21 1.88 -7.24 -8.46
C SER A 21 2.53 -7.97 -7.28
N LEU A 22 1.85 -8.04 -6.12
CA LEU A 22 2.46 -8.53 -4.89
C LEU A 22 2.86 -10.00 -4.98
N ASP A 23 2.05 -10.83 -5.65
CA ASP A 23 2.39 -12.25 -5.89
C ASP A 23 3.73 -12.39 -6.63
N GLN A 24 3.94 -11.58 -7.67
CA GLN A 24 5.20 -11.56 -8.41
C GLN A 24 6.36 -11.10 -7.53
N LEU A 25 6.14 -10.09 -6.69
CA LEU A 25 7.15 -9.59 -5.76
C LEU A 25 7.51 -10.62 -4.68
N GLN A 26 6.52 -11.36 -4.16
CA GLN A 26 6.70 -12.44 -3.18
C GLN A 26 7.48 -13.62 -3.77
N ASN A 27 7.26 -13.91 -5.05
CA ASN A 27 8.01 -14.92 -5.79
C ASN A 27 9.46 -14.46 -6.10
N ALA A 28 9.65 -13.17 -6.38
CA ALA A 28 10.96 -12.60 -6.68
C ALA A 28 11.84 -12.35 -5.44
N HIS A 29 11.24 -12.01 -4.28
CA HIS A 29 11.99 -11.63 -3.09
C HIS A 29 11.36 -12.16 -1.80
N SER A 30 12.13 -12.92 -1.02
CA SER A 30 11.66 -13.56 0.23
C SER A 30 11.12 -12.56 1.26
N SER A 31 11.73 -11.38 1.37
CA SER A 31 11.23 -10.33 2.28
C SER A 31 9.83 -9.82 1.94
N ALA A 32 9.38 -9.93 0.69
CA ALA A 32 8.04 -9.53 0.31
C ALA A 32 6.96 -10.53 0.74
N LYS A 33 7.33 -11.78 1.08
CA LYS A 33 6.40 -12.82 1.56
C LYS A 33 5.68 -12.47 2.86
N HIS A 34 6.21 -11.52 3.61
CA HIS A 34 5.59 -11.02 4.85
C HIS A 34 4.68 -9.82 4.62
N ILE A 35 4.58 -9.33 3.39
CA ILE A 35 3.68 -8.24 3.03
C ILE A 35 2.31 -8.87 2.78
N GLU A 36 1.34 -8.48 3.59
CA GLU A 36 -0.07 -8.86 3.44
C GLU A 36 -0.89 -7.56 3.43
N LEU A 37 -1.83 -7.47 2.49
CA LEU A 37 -2.65 -6.27 2.32
C LEU A 37 -3.39 -5.92 3.62
N GLU A 38 -3.98 -6.92 4.29
CA GLU A 38 -4.71 -6.75 5.56
C GLU A 38 -3.83 -6.18 6.67
N LYS A 39 -2.56 -6.61 6.74
CA LYS A 39 -1.60 -6.14 7.74
C LYS A 39 -0.93 -4.83 7.37
N ALA A 40 -0.93 -4.46 6.09
CA ALA A 40 -0.24 -3.27 5.61
C ALA A 40 -0.84 -1.96 6.12
N ALA A 41 -2.13 -1.97 6.47
CA ALA A 41 -2.81 -0.83 7.08
C ALA A 41 -2.97 -0.96 8.62
N GLU A 42 -2.70 -2.13 9.20
CA GLU A 42 -2.76 -2.35 10.64
C GLU A 42 -1.55 -1.73 11.36
N LYS A 43 -1.82 -0.91 12.39
CA LYS A 43 -0.82 -0.35 13.32
C LYS A 43 0.22 0.57 12.67
N LEU A 44 -0.23 1.47 11.82
CA LEU A 44 0.65 2.51 11.28
C LEU A 44 0.94 3.58 12.35
N PRO A 45 2.23 3.81 12.70
CA PRO A 45 2.61 4.84 13.68
C PRO A 45 2.46 6.27 13.12
N LEU A 46 2.21 6.40 11.81
CA LEU A 46 2.03 7.64 11.08
C LEU A 46 0.79 7.56 10.19
N PRO A 47 0.09 8.68 9.95
CA PRO A 47 -1.05 8.69 9.03
C PRO A 47 -0.62 8.30 7.62
N LEU A 48 -1.51 7.59 6.92
CA LEU A 48 -1.33 7.24 5.51
C LEU A 48 -1.40 8.47 4.62
N HIS A 49 -0.75 8.39 3.47
CA HIS A 49 -0.98 9.34 2.39
C HIS A 49 -2.42 9.20 1.87
N PRO A 50 -3.15 10.28 1.51
CA PRO A 50 -4.54 10.19 1.04
C PRO A 50 -4.74 9.20 -0.12
N GLY A 51 -3.81 9.18 -1.09
CA GLY A 51 -3.80 8.21 -2.18
C GLY A 51 -3.71 6.74 -1.73
N ALA A 52 -2.85 6.43 -0.75
CA ALA A 52 -2.73 5.08 -0.21
C ALA A 52 -3.95 4.71 0.65
N GLU A 53 -4.42 5.66 1.47
CA GLU A 53 -5.62 5.50 2.30
C GLU A 53 -6.84 5.13 1.46
N ARG A 54 -7.04 5.84 0.33
CA ARG A 54 -8.11 5.55 -0.62
C ARG A 54 -8.03 4.12 -1.13
N TYR A 55 -6.84 3.64 -1.51
CA TYR A 55 -6.67 2.27 -1.98
C TYR A 55 -7.05 1.24 -0.91
N PHE A 56 -6.56 1.39 0.32
CA PHE A 56 -6.88 0.47 1.41
C PHE A 56 -8.37 0.49 1.80
N LYS A 57 -9.03 1.66 1.73
CA LYS A 57 -10.49 1.77 1.91
C LYS A 57 -11.26 1.07 0.80
N GLU A 58 -10.85 1.23 -0.46
CA GLU A 58 -11.46 0.54 -1.61
C GLU A 58 -11.33 -0.99 -1.51
N GLN A 59 -10.22 -1.49 -0.95
CA GLN A 59 -10.01 -2.92 -0.70
C GLN A 59 -10.71 -3.43 0.57
N GLY A 60 -11.40 -2.57 1.31
CA GLY A 60 -12.10 -2.94 2.56
C GLY A 60 -11.18 -3.24 3.75
N VAL A 61 -9.91 -2.87 3.63
CA VAL A 61 -8.86 -3.14 4.62
C VAL A 61 -8.83 -2.07 5.71
N LEU A 62 -9.20 -0.84 5.36
CA LEU A 62 -9.25 0.30 6.25
C LEU A 62 -10.70 0.80 6.35
N GLN A 63 -11.25 0.83 7.56
CA GLN A 63 -12.61 1.35 7.86
C GLN A 63 -12.54 2.68 8.60
#